data_AF-A0A7W4VP10-F1
#
_entry.id   AF-A0A7W4VP10-F1
#
_cell.length_a   1.000
_cell.length_b   1.000
_cell.length_c   1.000
_cell.angle_alpha   90.00
_cell.angle_beta   90.00
_cell.angle_gamma   90.00
#
_symmetry.space_group_name_H-M   'P 1'
#
loop_
_entity.id
_entity.type
_entity.pdbx_description
1 polymer ?
#
loop_
_entity_poly.entity_id
_entity_poly.type
_entity_poly.pdbx_seq_one_letter_code
_entity_poly.pdbx_strand_id
1 'polypeptide(L)'
;MTDDTLVSTIRKNSREEIRVSLGEFQGHTVAHVRVWFKAADGAMRPSKSGLAFRVDLLPEIARAMCEARDQAESLGLVAPAPR
;
A
#
# COMPACT_ATOMS: atom_id res chain seq x y z
N MET A 1 0.48 -10.23 20.27
CA MET A 1 0.94 -10.32 18.87
C MET A 1 -0.03 -9.48 18.06
N THR A 2 0.37 -8.27 17.71
CA THR A 2 -0.45 -7.41 16.86
C THR A 2 -0.01 -7.70 15.43
N ASP A 3 -0.50 -8.82 14.88
CA ASP A 3 -0.26 -9.10 13.47
C ASP A 3 -1.17 -8.19 12.64
N ASP A 4 -0.54 -7.41 11.77
CA ASP A 4 -1.24 -6.64 10.76
C ASP A 4 -1.98 -7.62 9.82
N THR A 5 -3.27 -7.37 9.60
CA THR A 5 -4.06 -8.07 8.58
C THR A 5 -3.63 -7.57 7.20
N LEU A 6 -2.95 -8.42 6.44
CA LEU A 6 -2.57 -8.15 5.06
C LEU A 6 -3.82 -8.14 4.16
N VAL A 7 -4.09 -7.01 3.51
CA VAL A 7 -5.24 -6.81 2.60
C VAL A 7 -4.85 -7.06 1.16
N SER A 8 -3.69 -6.55 0.73
CA SER A 8 -3.23 -6.68 -0.66
C SER A 8 -1.71 -6.61 -0.77
N THR A 9 -1.17 -7.28 -1.79
CA THR A 9 0.25 -7.24 -2.16
C THR A 9 0.36 -6.96 -3.65
N ILE A 10 1.09 -5.90 -4.00
CA ILE A 10 1.32 -5.45 -5.37
C ILE A 10 2.80 -5.58 -5.67
N ARG A 11 3.16 -6.37 -6.68
CA ARG A 11 4.56 -6.51 -7.09
C ARG A 11 5.06 -5.19 -7.68
N LYS A 12 6.11 -4.60 -7.09
CA LYS A 12 6.72 -3.35 -7.55
C LYS A 12 7.84 -3.62 -8.56
N ASN A 13 8.64 -4.65 -8.32
CA ASN A 13 9.66 -5.15 -9.25
C ASN A 13 10.08 -6.60 -8.88
N SER A 14 11.25 -7.05 -9.30
CA SER A 14 11.74 -8.41 -9.03
C SER A 14 12.11 -8.67 -7.56
N ARG A 15 12.35 -7.62 -6.77
CA ARG A 15 12.83 -7.71 -5.39
C ARG A 15 11.95 -6.98 -4.37
N GLU A 16 11.00 -6.18 -4.83
CA GLU A 16 10.13 -5.34 -4.00
C GLU A 16 8.66 -5.56 -4.31
N GLU A 17 7.84 -5.45 -3.27
CA GLU A 17 6.39 -5.42 -3.35
C GLU A 17 5.82 -4.34 -2.41
N ILE A 18 4.66 -3.80 -2.74
CA ILE A 18 3.91 -2.87 -1.91
C ILE A 18 2.84 -3.69 -1.20
N ARG A 19 2.80 -3.65 0.12
CA ARG A 19 1.77 -4.28 0.93
C ARG A 19 0.84 -3.23 1.51
N VAL A 20 -0.45 -3.50 1.42
CA VAL A 20 -1.51 -2.77 2.12
C VAL A 20 -1.99 -3.65 3.27
N SER A 21 -1.91 -3.17 4.50
CA SER A 21 -2.35 -3.90 5.69
C SER A 21 -3.10 -3.01 6.67
N LEU A 22 -3.89 -3.63 7.55
CA LEU A 22 -4.59 -2.99 8.66
C LEU A 22 -4.04 -3.56 9.96
N GLY A 23 -3.72 -2.70 10.93
CA GLY A 23 -3.16 -3.11 12.20
C GLY A 23 -3.57 -2.18 13.33
N GLU A 24 -2.90 -2.33 14.46
CA GLU A 24 -3.01 -1.40 15.59
C GLU A 24 -1.65 -0.83 15.96
N PHE A 25 -1.61 0.48 16.18
CA PHE A 25 -0.44 1.18 16.67
C PHE A 25 -0.84 2.11 17.81
N GLN A 26 -0.28 1.86 19.00
CA GLN A 26 -0.56 2.65 20.22
C GLN A 26 -2.06 2.79 20.52
N GLY A 27 -2.85 1.72 20.35
CA GLY A 27 -4.29 1.73 20.61
C GLY A 27 -5.14 2.41 19.52
N HIS A 28 -4.55 2.70 18.36
CA HIS A 28 -5.28 3.21 17.21
C HIS A 28 -5.26 2.19 16.07
N THR A 29 -6.39 1.98 15.41
CA THR A 29 -6.45 1.23 14.16
C THR A 29 -5.79 2.04 13.04
N VAL A 30 -4.80 1.45 12.38
CA VAL A 30 -3.96 2.12 11.39
C VAL A 30 -3.96 1.30 10.10
N ALA A 31 -4.02 2.00 8.98
CA ALA A 31 -3.75 1.44 7.66
C ALA A 31 -2.28 1.70 7.29
N HIS A 32 -1.63 0.68 6.74
CA HIS A 32 -0.25 0.72 6.29
C HIS A 32 -0.19 0.47 4.79
N VAL A 33 0.54 1.33 4.07
CA VAL A 33 0.92 1.11 2.66
C VAL A 33 2.44 1.19 2.60
N ARG A 34 3.11 0.04 2.53
CA ARG A 34 4.56 -0.03 2.73
C ARG A 34 5.24 -0.90 1.69
N VAL A 35 6.42 -0.47 1.24
CA VAL A 35 7.30 -1.30 0.41
C VAL A 35 7.99 -2.34 1.28
N TRP A 36 7.89 -3.60 0.88
CA TRP A 36 8.63 -4.73 1.40
C TRP A 36 9.70 -5.15 0.39
N PHE A 37 10.87 -5.51 0.88
CA PHE A 37 12.00 -5.93 0.04
C PHE A 37 12.49 -7.31 0.45
N LYS A 38 13.04 -8.05 -0.53
CA LYS A 38 13.70 -9.33 -0.29
C LYS A 38 15.11 -9.10 0.27
N ALA A 39 15.34 -9.47 1.53
CA ALA A 39 16.63 -9.40 2.19
C ALA A 39 17.59 -10.51 1.68
N ALA A 40 18.85 -10.45 2.11
CA ALA A 40 19.91 -11.38 1.67
C ALA A 40 19.61 -12.85 2.01
N ASP A 41 18.89 -13.08 3.11
CA ASP A 41 18.39 -14.40 3.55
C ASP A 41 17.15 -14.87 2.76
N GLY A 42 16.68 -14.07 1.80
CA GLY A 42 15.49 -14.35 1.00
C GLY A 42 14.17 -13.99 1.68
N ALA A 43 14.17 -13.54 2.94
CA ALA A 43 12.97 -13.14 3.66
C ALA A 43 12.49 -11.76 3.21
N MET A 44 11.17 -11.57 3.16
CA MET A 44 10.58 -10.27 2.92
C MET A 44 10.59 -9.45 4.21
N ARG A 45 11.09 -8.22 4.14
CA ARG A 45 11.13 -7.29 5.29
C ARG A 45 10.52 -5.93 4.92
N PRO A 46 9.85 -5.25 5.86
CA PRO A 46 9.34 -3.91 5.61
C PRO A 46 10.50 -2.92 5.47
N SER A 47 10.41 -2.04 4.47
CA SER A 47 11.34 -0.91 4.32
C SER A 47 10.86 0.30 5.12
N LYS A 48 11.72 1.33 5.23
CA LYS A 48 11.30 2.65 5.74
C LYS A 48 10.34 3.37 4.78
N SER A 49 10.32 2.99 3.51
CA SER A 49 9.45 3.56 2.48
C SER A 49 8.02 3.06 2.63
N GLY A 50 7.14 3.93 3.12
CA GLY A 50 5.73 3.64 3.28
C GLY A 50 5.03 4.70 4.10
N LEU A 51 3.71 4.66 4.07
CA LEU A 51 2.85 5.52 4.85
C LEU A 51 2.04 4.68 5.84
N ALA A 52 1.87 5.22 7.04
CA ALA A 52 0.95 4.72 8.05
C ALA A 52 0.01 5.86 8.43
N PHE A 53 -1.29 5.61 8.46
CA PHE A 53 -2.29 6.62 8.76
C PHE A 53 -3.48 6.00 9.50
N ARG A 54 -4.20 6.81 10.28
CA ARG A 54 -5.39 6.34 11.00
C ARG A 54 -6.43 5.81 10.01
N VAL A 55 -7.08 4.70 10.35
CA VAL A 55 -8.01 4.02 9.42
C VAL A 55 -9.20 4.88 9.00
N ASP A 56 -9.57 5.88 9.81
CA ASP A 56 -10.63 6.85 9.51
C ASP A 56 -10.33 7.72 8.27
N LEU A 57 -9.07 7.90 7.90
CA LEU A 57 -8.67 8.61 6.67
C LEU A 57 -8.74 7.74 5.41
N LEU A 58 -8.98 6.43 5.54
CA LEU A 58 -8.96 5.50 4.40
C LEU A 58 -9.98 5.85 3.30
N PRO A 59 -11.24 6.26 3.58
CA PRO A 59 -12.19 6.64 2.53
C PRO A 59 -11.71 7.83 1.70
N GLU A 60 -11.08 8.83 2.33
CA GLU A 60 -10.57 10.01 1.64
C GLU A 60 -9.34 9.68 0.79
N ILE A 61 -8.41 8.89 1.33
CA ILE A 61 -7.25 8.41 0.58
C ILE A 61 -7.67 7.53 -0.61
N ALA A 62 -8.67 6.66 -0.43
CA ALA A 62 -9.19 5.85 -1.52
C ALA A 62 -9.76 6.73 -2.66
N ARG A 63 -10.54 7.76 -2.31
CA ARG A 63 -11.04 8.74 -3.29
C ARG A 63 -9.90 9.44 -4.02
N ALA A 64 -8.90 9.96 -3.31
CA ALA A 64 -7.75 10.63 -3.90
C ALA A 64 -6.94 9.70 -4.84
N MET A 65 -6.82 8.42 -4.50
CA MET A 65 -6.16 7.44 -5.37
C MET A 65 -6.96 7.15 -6.65
N CYS A 66 -8.30 7.15 -6.58
CA CYS A 66 -9.14 7.06 -7.78
C CYS A 66 -8.98 8.30 -8.67
N GLU A 67 -9.01 9.51 -8.09
CA GLU A 67 -8.77 10.75 -8.84
C GLU A 67 -7.38 10.76 -9.50
N ALA A 68 -6.35 10.29 -8.80
CA ALA A 68 -5.00 10.16 -9.34
C ALA A 68 -4.92 9.14 -10.49
N ARG A 69 -5.64 8.02 -10.38
CA ARG A 69 -5.75 7.04 -11.48
C ARG A 69 -6.41 7.69 -12.70
N ASP A 70 -7.56 8.32 -12.53
CA ASP A 70 -8.32 8.92 -13.64
C ASP A 70 -7.49 10.00 -14.35
N GLN A 71 -6.70 10.78 -13.59
CA GLN A 71 -5.74 11.73 -14.15
C GLN A 71 -4.57 11.05 -14.89
N ALA A 72 -4.05 9.93 -14.36
CA ALA A 72 -3.00 9.18 -15.05
C ALA A 72 -3.49 8.57 -16.37
N GLU A 73 -4.75 8.12 -16.42
CA GLU A 73 -5.40 7.64 -17.64
C GLU A 73 -5.60 8.78 -18.67
N SER A 74 -6.08 9.94 -18.23
CA SER A 74 -6.29 11.10 -19.12
C SER A 74 -4.98 11.62 -19.74
N LEU A 75 -3.87 11.48 -19.01
CA LEU A 75 -2.52 11.80 -19.48
C LEU A 75 -1.87 10.67 -20.31
N GLY A 76 -2.51 9.51 -20.45
CA GLY A 76 -1.97 8.36 -21.17
C GLY A 76 -0.78 7.67 -20.47
N LEU A 77 -0.62 7.86 -19.16
CA LEU A 77 0.46 7.25 -18.37
C LEU A 77 0.18 5.80 -17.99
N VAL A 78 -1.10 5.43 -17.94
CA VAL A 78 -1.56 4.06 -17.68
C VAL A 78 -2.72 3.73 -18.62
N ALA A 79 -2.81 2.46 -19.00
CA ALA A 79 -3.98 1.97 -19.74
C ALA A 79 -5.22 2.05 -18.83
N PRO A 80 -6.40 2.36 -19.38
CA PRO A 80 -7.62 2.40 -18.59
C PRO A 80 -7.88 1.04 -17.95
N ALA A 81 -8.27 1.04 -16.67
CA ALA A 81 -8.63 -0.19 -15.99
C ALA A 81 -9.77 -0.91 -16.73
N PRO A 82 -9.74 -2.24 -16.85
CA PRO A 82 -10.90 -2.97 -17.36
C PRO A 82 -12.11 -2.68 -16.46
N ARG A 83 -13.22 -2.27 -17.07
CA ARG A 83 -14.49 -1.98 -16.39
C ARG A 83 -15.13 -3.24 -15.83
#